data_AF-A0A9D5UQU5-F1
#
_entry.id   AF-A0A9D5UQU5-F1
#
_cell.length_a   1.000
_cell.length_b   1.000
_cell.length_c   1.000
_cell.angle_alpha   90.00
_cell.angle_beta   90.00
_cell.angle_gamma   90.00
#
_symmetry.space_group_name_H-M   'P 1'
#
loop_
_entity.id
_entity.type
_entity.pdbx_description
1 polymer ?
#
loop_
_entity_poly.entity_id
_entity_poly.type
_entity_poly.pdbx_seq_one_letter_code
_entity_poly.pdbx_strand_id
1 'polypeptide(L)'
;MSRSKSRRVVVTGMGMVSPMGNDTKSNWAGIVAGASGISTVDTFDTTDYATKFGGQLKDFSYDGIVDPKDARKVDPFIIYALVAADEAVKDAGIATQVPNPNRV
;
A
#
# COMPACT_ATOMS: atom_id res chain seq x y z
N MET A 1 -17.14 36.71 -14.42
CA MET A 1 -17.11 35.54 -13.53
C MET A 1 -15.68 35.31 -13.07
N SER A 2 -15.37 35.60 -11.81
CA SER A 2 -14.05 35.36 -11.22
C SER A 2 -13.85 33.85 -11.08
N ARG A 3 -12.94 33.25 -11.86
CA ARG A 3 -12.51 31.87 -11.60
C ARG A 3 -11.80 31.88 -10.24
N SER A 4 -12.32 31.12 -9.29
CA SER A 4 -11.57 30.71 -8.09
C SER A 4 -10.12 30.39 -8.49
N LYS A 5 -9.15 30.96 -7.77
CA LYS A 5 -7.70 30.68 -7.92
C LYS A 5 -7.33 29.23 -7.54
N SER A 6 -8.27 28.29 -7.48
CA SER A 6 -7.99 26.89 -7.18
C SER A 6 -7.44 26.18 -8.42
N ARG A 7 -6.22 25.62 -8.29
CA ARG A 7 -5.65 24.71 -9.28
C ARG A 7 -6.48 23.42 -9.30
N ARG A 8 -6.67 22.84 -10.50
CA ARG A 8 -7.24 21.51 -10.63
C ARG A 8 -6.20 20.49 -10.14
N VAL A 9 -6.64 19.56 -9.29
CA VAL A 9 -5.84 18.43 -8.81
C VAL A 9 -6.44 17.17 -9.40
N VAL A 10 -5.58 16.25 -9.84
CA VAL A 10 -5.96 14.98 -10.44
C VAL A 10 -5.15 13.86 -9.78
N VAL A 11 -5.71 12.66 -9.73
CA VAL A 11 -5.00 11.44 -9.30
C VAL A 11 -4.34 10.85 -10.53
N THR A 12 -3.01 10.70 -10.51
CA THR A 12 -2.24 10.17 -11.64
C THR A 12 -1.69 8.78 -11.40
N GLY A 13 -1.61 8.35 -10.14
CA GLY A 13 -1.19 7.00 -9.79
C GLY A 13 -1.74 6.58 -8.44
N MET A 14 -1.89 5.28 -8.25
CA MET A 14 -2.35 4.66 -7.01
C MET A 14 -1.45 3.48 -6.65
N GLY A 15 -1.37 3.21 -5.36
CA GLY A 15 -0.67 2.05 -4.84
C GLY A 15 -1.32 1.57 -3.57
N MET A 16 -1.31 0.26 -3.36
CA MET A 16 -2.08 -0.37 -2.29
C MET A 16 -1.43 -1.64 -1.78
N VAL A 17 -1.41 -1.77 -0.46
CA VAL A 17 -1.08 -3.01 0.24
C VAL A 17 -2.26 -3.31 1.16
N SER A 18 -2.93 -4.45 0.95
CA SER A 18 -4.13 -4.81 1.69
C SER A 18 -4.28 -6.34 1.85
N PRO A 19 -5.15 -6.80 2.76
CA PRO A 19 -5.47 -8.22 2.89
C PRO A 19 -6.11 -8.86 1.64
N MET A 20 -6.58 -8.04 0.70
CA MET A 20 -7.15 -8.47 -0.58
C MET A 20 -6.12 -8.57 -1.70
N GLY A 21 -4.96 -7.94 -1.55
CA GLY A 21 -3.91 -7.89 -2.57
C GLY A 21 -2.78 -6.93 -2.19
N ASN A 22 -1.57 -7.27 -2.60
CA ASN A 22 -0.35 -6.48 -2.32
C ASN A 22 -0.06 -5.43 -3.41
N ASP A 23 -1.00 -5.23 -4.32
CA ASP A 23 -0.98 -4.19 -5.35
C ASP A 23 -2.41 -3.75 -5.69
N THR A 24 -2.55 -2.61 -6.35
CA THR A 24 -3.82 -2.00 -6.74
C THR A 24 -4.67 -2.93 -7.61
N LYS A 25 -4.04 -3.65 -8.54
CA LYS A 25 -4.74 -4.48 -9.52
C LYS A 25 -5.31 -5.74 -8.87
N SER A 26 -4.51 -6.46 -8.08
CA SER A 26 -4.94 -7.65 -7.36
C SER A 26 -6.01 -7.31 -6.32
N ASN A 27 -5.81 -6.23 -5.57
CA ASN A 27 -6.80 -5.74 -4.62
C ASN A 27 -8.13 -5.40 -5.31
N TRP A 28 -8.10 -4.64 -6.41
CA TRP A 28 -9.31 -4.25 -7.13
C TRP A 28 -10.05 -5.45 -7.74
N ALA A 29 -9.31 -6.42 -8.29
CA ALA A 29 -9.89 -7.66 -8.81
C ALA A 29 -10.62 -8.44 -7.71
N GLY A 30 -10.03 -8.53 -6.51
CA GLY A 30 -10.65 -9.16 -5.35
C GLY A 30 -11.93 -8.47 -4.90
N ILE A 31 -11.93 -7.13 -4.85
CA ILE A 31 -13.12 -6.33 -4.51
C ILE A 31 -14.25 -6.58 -5.50
N VAL A 32 -13.96 -6.51 -6.80
CA VAL A 32 -14.96 -6.71 -7.86
C VAL A 32 -15.52 -8.15 -7.83
N ALA A 33 -14.70 -9.13 -7.45
CA ALA A 33 -15.12 -10.51 -7.29
C ALA A 33 -15.92 -10.77 -5.99
N GLY A 34 -16.06 -9.78 -5.10
CA GLY A 34 -16.71 -9.95 -3.80
C GLY A 34 -15.95 -10.89 -2.85
N ALA A 35 -14.63 -11.04 -3.04
CA ALA A 35 -13.81 -11.89 -2.19
C ALA A 35 -13.57 -11.23 -0.82
N SER A 36 -13.37 -12.06 0.21
CA SER A 36 -13.06 -11.61 1.58
C SER A 36 -11.58 -11.76 1.87
N GLY A 37 -10.98 -10.72 2.46
CA GLY A 37 -9.59 -10.69 2.89
C GLY A 37 -9.40 -11.09 4.34
N ILE A 38 -10.48 -11.53 5.00
CA ILE A 38 -10.46 -11.90 6.42
C ILE A 38 -10.18 -13.40 6.55
N SER A 39 -9.21 -13.75 7.39
CA SER A 39 -8.92 -15.13 7.77
C SER A 39 -8.64 -15.24 9.28
N THR A 40 -8.51 -16.46 9.77
CA THR A 40 -7.96 -16.71 11.11
C THR A 40 -6.57 -16.10 11.22
N VAL A 41 -6.30 -15.42 12.33
CA VAL A 41 -4.99 -14.83 12.59
C VAL A 41 -3.99 -15.92 12.91
N ASP A 42 -2.95 -16.02 12.08
CA ASP A 42 -1.85 -16.98 12.19
C ASP A 42 -0.46 -16.33 12.40
N THR A 43 -0.39 -14.99 12.45
CA THR A 43 0.87 -14.25 12.67
C THR A 43 1.31 -14.25 14.13
N PHE A 44 0.42 -14.58 15.06
CA PHE A 44 0.70 -14.74 16.49
C PHE A 44 -0.36 -15.63 17.15
N ASP A 45 -0.08 -16.12 18.35
CA ASP A 45 -1.02 -16.95 19.11
C ASP A 45 -2.21 -16.13 19.62
N THR A 46 -3.41 -16.49 19.16
CA THR A 46 -4.68 -15.83 19.54
C THR A 46 -5.48 -16.61 20.58
N THR A 47 -4.90 -17.63 21.23
CA THR A 47 -5.63 -18.54 22.16
C THR A 47 -6.42 -17.79 23.22
N ASP A 48 -5.80 -16.80 23.87
CA ASP A 48 -6.36 -16.01 24.96
C ASP A 48 -7.14 -14.76 24.50
N TYR A 49 -7.30 -14.57 23.19
CA TYR A 49 -8.00 -13.43 22.62
C TYR A 49 -9.46 -13.78 22.30
N ALA A 50 -10.37 -12.85 22.58
CA ALA A 50 -11.79 -12.99 22.24
C ALA A 50 -12.04 -13.01 20.71
N THR A 51 -11.20 -12.32 19.94
CA THR A 51 -11.26 -12.27 18.47
C THR A 51 -10.03 -12.96 17.89
N LYS A 52 -10.24 -13.90 16.97
CA LYS A 52 -9.20 -14.79 16.42
C LYS A 52 -9.06 -14.68 14.90
N PHE A 53 -9.69 -13.68 14.30
CA PHE A 53 -9.69 -13.45 12.86
C PHE A 53 -9.39 -11.99 12.54
N GLY A 54 -8.86 -11.74 11.35
CA GLY A 54 -8.47 -10.41 10.91
C GLY A 54 -8.05 -10.40 9.44
N GLY A 55 -7.85 -9.19 8.91
CA GLY A 55 -7.28 -9.00 7.58
C GLY A 55 -5.76 -8.93 7.68
N GLN A 56 -5.09 -10.05 7.42
CA GLN A 56 -3.63 -10.11 7.38
C GLN A 56 -3.14 -9.99 5.94
N LEU A 57 -1.97 -9.38 5.76
CA LEU A 57 -1.29 -9.43 4.47
C LEU A 57 -0.80 -10.86 4.23
N LYS A 58 -1.08 -11.39 3.03
CA LYS A 58 -0.61 -12.71 2.60
C LYS A 58 0.49 -12.55 1.57
N ASP A 59 1.53 -13.37 1.69
CA ASP A 59 2.66 -13.40 0.74
C ASP A 59 3.27 -12.00 0.49
N PHE A 60 3.30 -11.15 1.51
CA PHE A 60 3.84 -9.80 1.41
C PHE A 60 5.36 -9.83 1.29
N SER A 61 5.88 -9.12 0.28
CA SER A 61 7.32 -8.90 0.10
C SER A 61 7.60 -7.42 -0.11
N TYR A 62 8.74 -6.97 0.41
CA TYR A 62 9.31 -5.64 0.20
C TYR A 62 10.63 -5.71 -0.59
N ASP A 63 10.89 -6.84 -1.25
CA ASP A 63 12.13 -7.09 -1.97
C ASP A 63 12.37 -6.04 -3.06
N GLY A 64 13.57 -5.48 -3.06
CA GLY A 64 13.97 -4.43 -4.01
C GLY A 64 13.39 -3.04 -3.71
N ILE A 65 12.56 -2.90 -2.67
CA ILE A 65 12.00 -1.61 -2.24
C ILE A 65 12.69 -1.13 -0.96
N VAL A 66 12.87 -2.01 0.02
CA VAL A 66 13.52 -1.69 1.30
C VAL A 66 14.71 -2.63 1.53
N ASP A 67 15.88 -2.06 1.86
CA ASP A 67 17.04 -2.87 2.26
C ASP A 67 16.73 -3.62 3.57
N PRO A 68 17.04 -4.93 3.68
CA PRO A 68 16.80 -5.70 4.90
C PRO A 68 17.43 -5.12 6.18
N LYS A 69 18.49 -4.31 6.07
CA LYS A 69 19.10 -3.61 7.21
C LYS A 69 18.24 -2.46 7.69
N ASP A 70 17.57 -1.76 6.78
CA ASP A 70 16.70 -0.63 7.11
C ASP A 70 15.31 -1.12 7.53
N ALA A 71 14.81 -2.19 6.92
CA ALA A 71 13.55 -2.85 7.32
C ALA A 71 13.54 -3.24 8.81
N ARG A 72 14.68 -3.62 9.40
CA ARG A 72 14.80 -3.97 10.83
C ARG A 72 14.76 -2.77 11.78
N LYS A 73 14.90 -1.54 11.28
CA LYS A 73 14.95 -0.31 12.09
C LYS A 73 13.58 0.37 12.18
N VAL A 74 12.62 -0.07 11.38
CA VAL A 74 11.31 0.56 11.23
C VAL A 74 10.21 -0.43 11.57
N ASP A 75 9.05 0.08 11.98
CA ASP A 75 7.87 -0.76 12.14
C ASP A 75 7.35 -1.25 10.76
N PRO A 76 6.77 -2.45 10.67
CA PRO A 76 6.16 -2.95 9.44
C PRO A 76 5.19 -1.97 8.76
N PHE A 77 4.46 -1.13 9.49
CA PHE A 77 3.55 -0.15 8.86
C PHE A 77 4.29 0.81 7.92
N ILE A 78 5.53 1.17 8.24
CA ILE A 78 6.38 2.03 7.40
C ILE A 78 6.73 1.31 6.11
N ILE A 79 7.05 0.01 6.21
CA ILE A 79 7.36 -0.82 5.05
C ILE A 79 6.13 -0.93 4.13
N TYR A 80 4.94 -1.14 4.68
CA TYR A 80 3.69 -1.18 3.89
C TYR A 80 3.46 0.15 3.15
N ALA A 81 3.69 1.27 3.84
CA ALA A 81 3.57 2.60 3.24
C ALA A 81 4.59 2.82 2.11
N LEU A 82 5.84 2.37 2.29
CA LEU A 82 6.89 2.47 1.27
C LEU A 82 6.55 1.64 0.03
N VAL A 83 6.07 0.40 0.21
CA VAL A 83 5.68 -0.47 -0.91
C VAL A 83 4.50 0.12 -1.68
N ALA A 84 3.46 0.59 -0.98
CA ALA A 84 2.32 1.25 -1.63
C ALA A 84 2.72 2.57 -2.33
N ALA A 85 3.61 3.36 -1.72
CA ALA A 85 4.08 4.61 -2.33
C ALA A 85 4.92 4.36 -3.58
N ASP A 86 5.79 3.34 -3.56
CA ASP A 86 6.59 2.94 -4.71
C ASP A 86 5.70 2.48 -5.88
N GLU A 87 4.66 1.69 -5.61
CA GLU A 87 3.65 1.33 -6.62
C GLU A 87 2.97 2.59 -7.20
N ALA A 88 2.51 3.52 -6.35
CA ALA A 88 1.83 4.74 -6.79
C ALA A 88 2.71 5.65 -7.66
N VAL A 89 3.98 5.78 -7.31
CA VAL A 89 4.97 6.58 -8.08
C VAL A 89 5.24 5.95 -9.45
N LYS A 90 5.34 4.61 -9.50
CA LYS A 90 5.50 3.86 -10.75
C LYS A 90 4.25 3.96 -11.63
N ASP A 91 3.06 3.79 -11.05
CA ASP A 91 1.78 3.90 -11.74
C ASP A 91 1.57 5.32 -12.30
N ALA A 92 1.97 6.35 -11.56
CA ALA A 92 1.96 7.74 -12.03
C ALA A 92 2.93 8.04 -13.18
N GLY A 93 3.87 7.14 -13.48
CA GLY A 93 4.87 7.34 -14.54
C GLY A 93 5.88 8.44 -14.21
N ILE A 94 6.03 8.83 -12.94
CA ILE A 94 6.95 9.90 -12.51
C ILE A 94 8.28 9.38 -11.94
N ALA A 95 8.43 8.06 -11.81
CA ALA A 95 9.62 7.42 -11.24
C ALA A 95 10.95 7.75 -11.95
N THR A 96 10.90 8.07 -13.24
CA THR A 96 12.09 8.36 -14.08
C THR A 96 12.39 9.84 -14.25
N GLN A 97 11.49 10.71 -13.81
CA GLN A 97 11.73 12.15 -13.79
C GLN A 97 12.43 12.49 -12.48
N VAL A 98 13.45 13.34 -12.50
CA VAL A 98 13.94 13.95 -11.24
C VAL A 98 12.77 14.77 -10.69
N PRO A 99 12.06 14.32 -9.64
CA PRO A 99 10.93 15.06 -9.12
C PRO A 99 11.50 16.36 -8.59
N ASN A 100 10.87 17.50 -8.90
CA ASN A 100 11.33 18.75 -8.31
C ASN A 100 11.04 18.67 -6.80
N PRO A 101 12.05 18.59 -5.92
CA PRO A 101 11.85 18.33 -4.49
C PRO A 101 11.17 19.50 -3.76
N ASN A 102 11.02 20.66 -4.43
CA ASN A 102 10.26 21.80 -3.91
C ASN A 102 8.81 21.82 -4.42
N ARG A 103 8.39 20.80 -5.17
CA ARG A 103 7.09 20.74 -5.88
C ARG A 103 6.46 19.35 -5.92
N VAL A 104 7.19 18.32 -5.48
CA VAL A 104 6.78 16.92 -5.33
C VAL A 104 7.15 16.48 -3.93
#